data_AF-R4MR28-F1
#
_entry.id   AF-R4MR28-F1
#
_cell.length_a   1.000
_cell.length_b   1.000
_cell.length_c   1.000
_cell.angle_alpha   90.00
_cell.angle_beta   90.00
_cell.angle_gamma   90.00
#
_symmetry.space_group_name_H-M   'P 1'
#
loop_
_entity.id
_entity.type
_entity.pdbx_description
1 polymer ?
#
loop_
_entity_poly.entity_id
_entity_poly.type
_entity_poly.pdbx_seq_one_letter_code
_entity_poly.pdbx_strand_id
1 'polypeptide(L)'
;MPPESASVEEVSLEVGVGVQTLQRWLSDALSRPARERAWTAPARLEAVIATAAMDEAARSAWCREHGVYPQQLQQWRESATQALAAPEEARASPQQTRQDRRRIKALEREVLRKDKALAETAALLVLSRKLEAVFKNDKGEAE
;
A
#
# COMPACT_ATOMS: atom_id res chain seq x y z
N MET A 1 12.83 5.91 -15.13
CA MET A 1 12.72 6.48 -16.49
C MET A 1 12.80 5.35 -17.50
N PRO A 2 12.14 5.42 -18.67
CA PRO A 2 12.38 4.49 -19.76
C PRO A 2 13.88 4.46 -20.07
N PRO A 3 14.46 3.29 -20.35
CA PRO A 3 15.90 3.15 -20.54
C PRO A 3 16.41 3.88 -21.79
N GLU A 4 15.55 4.09 -22.79
CA GLU A 4 15.84 4.88 -23.99
C GLU A 4 14.96 6.12 -23.99
N SER A 5 15.33 7.11 -23.17
CA SER A 5 14.72 8.43 -23.20
C SER A 5 15.61 9.38 -24.01
N ALA A 6 15.13 9.80 -25.18
CA ALA A 6 15.71 10.88 -25.96
C ALA A 6 15.00 12.21 -25.65
N SER A 7 15.70 13.33 -25.83
CA SER A 7 15.09 14.65 -25.75
C SER A 7 14.13 14.89 -26.92
N VAL A 8 13.13 15.76 -26.74
CA VAL A 8 12.15 16.05 -27.80
C VAL A 8 12.84 16.72 -28.99
N GLU A 9 13.91 17.45 -28.72
CA GLU A 9 14.77 18.11 -29.68
C GLU A 9 15.53 17.10 -30.57
N GLU A 10 16.11 16.06 -29.98
CA GLU A 10 16.79 14.98 -30.73
C GLU A 10 15.81 14.23 -31.64
N VAL A 11 14.62 13.87 -31.12
CA VAL A 11 13.58 13.19 -31.89
C VAL A 11 13.05 14.09 -33.02
N SER A 12 12.99 15.41 -32.80
CA SER A 12 12.58 16.38 -33.81
C SER A 12 13.55 16.42 -35.00
N LEU A 13 14.86 16.38 -34.72
CA LEU A 13 15.91 16.35 -35.74
C LEU A 13 15.94 15.03 -36.50
N GLU A 14 15.75 13.90 -35.81
CA GLU A 14 15.77 12.56 -36.42
C GLU A 14 14.56 12.30 -37.32
N VAL A 15 13.35 12.67 -36.86
CA VAL A 15 12.09 12.35 -37.55
C VAL A 15 11.65 13.49 -38.49
N GLY A 16 12.25 14.69 -38.37
CA GLY A 16 11.90 15.86 -39.17
C GLY A 16 10.54 16.49 -38.79
N VAL A 17 10.01 16.18 -37.60
CA VAL A 17 8.73 16.70 -37.08
C VAL A 17 9.02 17.82 -36.09
N GLY A 18 8.36 18.97 -36.23
CA GLY A 18 8.58 20.11 -35.34
C GLY A 18 8.28 19.80 -33.86
N VAL A 19 9.12 20.29 -32.96
CA VAL A 19 9.06 20.08 -31.48
C VAL A 19 7.66 20.26 -30.90
N GLN A 20 6.93 21.32 -31.31
CA GLN A 20 5.57 21.59 -30.82
C GLN A 20 4.58 20.47 -31.18
N THR A 21 4.75 19.83 -32.34
CA THR A 21 3.89 18.72 -32.78
C THR A 21 4.16 17.47 -31.95
N LEU A 22 5.43 17.17 -31.67
CA LEU A 22 5.84 16.07 -30.80
C LEU A 22 5.32 16.27 -29.36
N GLN A 23 5.46 17.48 -28.80
CA GLN A 23 4.93 17.81 -27.48
C GLN A 23 3.41 17.66 -27.40
N ARG A 24 2.68 18.08 -28.44
CA ARG A 24 1.23 17.91 -28.53
C ARG A 24 0.85 16.43 -28.57
N TRP A 25 1.54 15.60 -29.35
CA TRP A 25 1.31 14.15 -29.40
C TRP A 25 1.62 13.47 -28.08
N LEU A 26 2.71 13.85 -27.41
CA LEU A 26 3.05 13.32 -26.09
C LEU A 26 1.97 13.67 -25.06
N SER A 27 1.51 14.92 -25.05
CA SER A 27 0.42 15.37 -24.18
C SER A 27 -0.89 14.62 -24.45
N ASP A 28 -1.25 14.42 -25.71
CA ASP A 28 -2.45 13.65 -26.10
C ASP A 28 -2.31 12.15 -25.78
N ALA A 29 -1.11 11.58 -25.88
CA ALA A 29 -0.86 10.19 -25.50
C ALA A 29 -0.93 9.99 -23.98
N LEU A 30 -0.44 10.95 -23.19
CA LEU A 30 -0.48 10.91 -21.73
C LEU A 30 -1.87 11.23 -21.15
N SER A 31 -2.69 12.02 -21.87
CA SER A 31 -4.05 12.37 -21.44
C SER A 31 -5.05 11.23 -21.67
N ARG A 32 -4.74 10.34 -22.61
CA ARG A 32 -5.54 9.14 -22.85
C ARG A 32 -5.27 8.13 -21.73
N PRO A 33 -6.30 7.58 -21.08
CA PRO A 33 -6.10 6.43 -20.22
C PRO A 33 -5.42 5.35 -21.07
N ALA A 34 -4.30 4.82 -20.56
CA ALA A 34 -3.60 3.73 -21.24
C ALA A 34 -4.66 2.70 -21.63
N ARG A 35 -4.73 2.32 -22.91
CA ARG A 35 -5.53 1.16 -23.32
C ARG A 35 -4.88 -0.03 -22.63
N GLU A 36 -5.30 -0.31 -21.40
CA GLU A 36 -4.89 -1.49 -20.69
C GLU A 36 -5.31 -2.65 -21.58
N ARG A 37 -4.33 -3.29 -22.20
CA ARG A 37 -4.52 -4.63 -22.74
C ARG A 37 -5.05 -5.44 -21.57
N ALA A 38 -6.34 -5.75 -21.58
CA ALA A 38 -6.97 -6.41 -20.46
C ALA A 38 -6.29 -7.78 -20.28
N TRP A 39 -5.42 -7.87 -19.29
CA TRP A 39 -4.69 -9.09 -18.98
C TRP A 39 -5.68 -10.10 -18.41
N THR A 40 -6.09 -11.07 -19.24
CA THR A 40 -6.92 -12.20 -18.81
C THR A 40 -6.13 -13.11 -17.88
N ALA A 41 -6.81 -13.88 -17.03
CA ALA A 41 -6.17 -14.83 -16.13
C ALA A 41 -5.18 -15.79 -16.84
N PRO A 42 -5.52 -16.45 -17.97
CA PRO A 42 -4.56 -17.29 -18.68
C PRO A 42 -3.37 -16.49 -19.22
N ALA A 43 -3.58 -15.28 -19.75
CA ALA A 43 -2.47 -14.46 -20.25
C ALA A 43 -1.49 -14.06 -19.13
N ARG A 44 -1.99 -13.80 -17.92
CA ARG A 44 -1.14 -13.52 -16.75
C ARG A 44 -0.32 -14.75 -16.35
N LEU A 45 -0.93 -15.94 -16.38
CA LEU A 45 -0.23 -17.19 -16.09
C LEU A 45 0.88 -17.47 -17.11
N GLU A 46 0.58 -17.36 -18.40
CA GLU A 46 1.56 -17.51 -19.48
C GLU A 46 2.72 -16.51 -19.35
N ALA A 47 2.43 -15.25 -18.99
CA ALA A 47 3.46 -14.25 -18.72
C ALA A 47 4.39 -14.66 -17.57
N VAL A 48 3.83 -15.17 -16.47
CA VAL A 48 4.62 -15.66 -15.32
C VAL A 48 5.48 -16.87 -15.71
N ILE A 49 4.94 -17.79 -16.52
CA ILE A 49 5.68 -18.97 -17.01
C ILE A 49 6.83 -18.55 -17.94
N ALA A 50 6.55 -17.70 -18.93
CA ALA A 50 7.54 -17.25 -19.92
C ALA A 50 8.72 -16.52 -19.26
N THR A 51 8.46 -15.77 -18.20
CA THR A 51 9.46 -14.97 -17.49
C THR A 51 10.14 -15.70 -16.34
N ALA A 52 9.73 -16.93 -16.01
CA ALA A 52 10.20 -17.66 -14.83
C ALA A 52 11.71 -17.97 -14.87
N ALA A 53 12.26 -18.25 -16.06
CA ALA A 53 13.67 -18.59 -16.27
C ALA A 53 14.53 -17.38 -16.70
N MET A 54 13.93 -16.21 -16.87
CA MET A 54 14.63 -15.00 -17.32
C MET A 54 15.35 -14.32 -16.17
N ASP A 55 16.53 -13.75 -16.44
CA ASP A 55 17.22 -12.86 -15.51
C ASP A 55 16.49 -11.51 -15.37
N GLU A 56 16.96 -10.63 -14.48
CA GLU A 56 16.29 -9.34 -14.24
C GLU A 56 16.29 -8.41 -15.46
N ALA A 57 17.35 -8.43 -16.26
CA ALA A 57 17.48 -7.62 -17.47
C ALA A 57 16.50 -8.10 -18.56
N ALA A 58 16.45 -9.40 -18.84
CA ALA A 58 15.54 -9.99 -19.81
C ALA A 58 14.08 -9.84 -19.39
N ARG A 59 13.75 -10.02 -18.09
CA ARG A 59 12.39 -9.75 -17.57
C ARG A 59 11.98 -8.30 -17.78
N SER A 60 12.89 -7.36 -17.53
CA SER A 60 12.63 -5.94 -17.72
C SER A 60 12.43 -5.57 -19.20
N ALA A 61 13.18 -6.18 -20.10
CA ALA A 61 12.98 -6.01 -21.55
C ALA A 61 11.63 -6.58 -22.00
N TRP A 62 11.32 -7.81 -21.59
CA TRP A 62 10.06 -8.48 -21.90
C TRP A 62 8.84 -7.69 -21.40
N CYS A 63 8.93 -7.15 -20.17
CA CYS A 63 7.92 -6.27 -19.57
C CYS A 63 7.61 -5.05 -20.45
N ARG A 64 8.64 -4.40 -21.02
CA ARG A 64 8.47 -3.25 -21.91
C ARG A 64 7.78 -3.63 -23.22
N GLU A 65 8.19 -4.74 -23.82
CA GLU A 65 7.60 -5.25 -25.07
C GLU A 65 6.11 -5.60 -24.91
N HIS A 66 5.74 -6.15 -23.74
CA HIS A 66 4.40 -6.67 -23.48
C HIS A 66 3.49 -5.66 -22.75
N GLY A 67 4.01 -4.49 -22.36
CA GLY A 67 3.24 -3.47 -21.65
C GLY A 67 2.85 -3.90 -20.23
N VAL A 68 3.75 -4.59 -19.53
CA VAL A 68 3.57 -5.06 -18.14
C VAL A 68 4.67 -4.45 -17.29
N TYR A 69 4.36 -4.02 -16.07
CA TYR A 69 5.39 -3.61 -15.12
C TYR A 69 6.00 -4.82 -14.40
N PRO A 70 7.31 -4.86 -14.13
CA PRO A 70 7.94 -5.96 -13.38
C PRO A 70 7.26 -6.26 -12.04
N GLN A 71 6.74 -5.23 -11.36
CA GLN A 71 6.00 -5.36 -10.11
C GLN A 71 4.67 -6.10 -10.30
N GLN A 72 3.96 -5.87 -11.41
CA GLN A 72 2.73 -6.60 -11.73
C GLN A 72 3.02 -8.08 -11.98
N LEU A 73 4.10 -8.37 -12.70
CA LEU A 73 4.53 -9.74 -12.96
C LEU A 73 4.89 -10.48 -11.67
N GLN A 74 5.58 -9.81 -10.75
CA GLN A 74 5.88 -10.34 -9.42
C GLN A 74 4.59 -10.59 -8.63
N GLN A 75 3.66 -9.65 -8.62
CA GLN A 75 2.38 -9.80 -7.93
C GLN A 75 1.56 -10.98 -8.47
N TRP A 76 1.57 -11.21 -9.79
CA TRP A 76 0.89 -12.37 -10.39
C TRP A 76 1.55 -13.68 -9.99
N ARG A 77 2.89 -13.73 -9.94
CA ARG A 77 3.63 -14.89 -9.44
C ARG A 77 3.32 -15.20 -7.98
N GLU A 78 3.32 -14.19 -7.12
CA GLU A 78 2.98 -14.36 -5.69
C GLU A 78 1.54 -14.84 -5.52
N SER A 79 0.60 -14.25 -6.26
CA SER A 79 -0.81 -14.64 -6.23
C SER A 79 -1.01 -16.10 -6.70
N ALA A 80 -0.32 -16.51 -7.77
CA ALA A 80 -0.34 -17.88 -8.24
C ALA A 80 0.27 -18.85 -7.22
N THR A 81 1.38 -18.47 -6.58
CA THR A 81 2.03 -19.28 -5.54
C THR A 81 1.10 -19.45 -4.32
N GLN A 82 0.44 -18.37 -3.88
CA GLN A 82 -0.50 -18.41 -2.76
C GLN A 82 -1.74 -19.25 -3.07
N ALA A 83 -2.25 -19.19 -4.30
CA ALA A 83 -3.40 -19.98 -4.73
C ALA A 83 -3.08 -21.49 -4.80
N LEU A 84 -1.83 -21.84 -5.09
CA LEU A 84 -1.34 -23.22 -5.16
C LEU A 84 -0.82 -23.76 -3.83
N ALA A 85 -0.57 -22.88 -2.84
CA ALA A 85 -0.07 -23.27 -1.53
C ALA A 85 -1.05 -24.21 -0.82
N ALA A 86 -0.51 -25.26 -0.18
CA ALA A 86 -1.35 -26.17 0.60
C ALA A 86 -2.02 -25.43 1.76
N PRO A 87 -3.18 -25.88 2.26
CA PRO A 87 -3.84 -25.25 3.41
C PRO A 87 -2.97 -25.12 4.66
N GLU A 88 -1.98 -26.02 4.82
CA GLU A 88 -0.99 -25.97 5.92
C GLU A 88 0.14 -24.96 5.68
N GLU A 89 0.43 -24.60 4.43
CA GLU A 89 1.39 -23.56 4.06
C GLU A 89 0.74 -22.17 4.08
N ALA A 90 -0.55 -22.10 3.78
CA ALA A 90 -1.34 -20.85 3.77
C ALA A 90 -1.84 -20.42 5.15
N ARG A 91 -1.96 -21.35 6.12
CA ARG A 91 -2.41 -21.06 7.49
C ARG A 91 -1.25 -21.25 8.46
N ALA A 92 -0.97 -20.23 9.27
CA ALA A 92 -0.17 -20.41 10.48
C ALA A 92 -0.70 -21.63 11.26
N SER A 93 0.21 -22.49 11.73
CA SER A 93 -0.13 -23.76 12.37
C SER A 93 -1.31 -23.58 13.36
N PRO A 94 -2.25 -24.54 13.48
CA PRO A 94 -3.34 -24.46 14.44
C PRO A 94 -2.90 -24.10 15.86
N GLN A 95 -1.67 -24.45 16.22
CA GLN A 95 -1.03 -24.10 17.49
C GLN A 95 -0.67 -22.60 17.59
N GLN A 96 -0.10 -22.02 16.52
CA GLN A 96 0.21 -20.59 16.43
C GLN A 96 -1.09 -19.76 16.48
N THR A 97 -2.12 -20.16 15.72
CA THR A 97 -3.42 -19.46 15.75
C THR A 97 -4.06 -19.48 17.15
N ARG A 98 -3.92 -20.58 17.90
CA ARG A 98 -4.40 -20.67 19.29
C ARG A 98 -3.57 -19.79 20.24
N GLN A 99 -2.25 -19.73 20.05
CA GLN A 99 -1.35 -18.88 20.83
C GLN A 99 -1.66 -17.40 20.59
N ASP A 100 -1.84 -17.01 19.33
CA ASP A 100 -2.17 -15.64 18.94
C ASP A 100 -3.52 -15.21 19.51
N ARG A 101 -4.55 -16.05 19.43
CA ARG A 101 -5.85 -15.78 20.07
C ARG A 101 -5.75 -15.58 21.58
N ARG A 102 -4.90 -16.35 22.26
CA ARG A 102 -4.65 -16.16 23.71
C ARG A 102 -3.94 -14.84 23.98
N ARG A 103 -2.96 -14.49 23.14
CA ARG A 103 -2.21 -13.23 23.27
C ARG A 103 -3.12 -12.02 23.04
N ILE A 104 -3.96 -12.05 22.00
CA ILE A 104 -4.95 -11.00 21.71
C ILE A 104 -5.87 -10.80 22.92
N LYS A 105 -6.49 -11.85 23.44
CA LYS A 105 -7.38 -11.75 24.62
C LYS A 105 -6.67 -11.21 25.86
N ALA A 106 -5.39 -11.54 26.06
CA ALA A 106 -4.62 -11.02 27.18
C ALA A 106 -4.36 -9.52 27.03
N LEU A 107 -3.98 -9.08 25.83
CA LEU A 107 -3.75 -7.67 25.51
C LEU A 107 -5.04 -6.85 25.61
N GLU A 108 -6.17 -7.36 25.10
CA GLU A 108 -7.48 -6.69 25.22
C GLU A 108 -7.86 -6.45 26.68
N ARG A 109 -7.64 -7.43 27.56
CA ARG A 109 -7.89 -7.27 29.01
C ARG A 109 -6.97 -6.24 29.65
N GLU A 110 -5.70 -6.22 29.24
CA GLU A 110 -4.74 -5.25 29.75
C GLU A 110 -5.11 -3.82 29.34
N VAL A 111 -5.53 -3.64 28.09
CA VAL A 111 -6.06 -2.36 27.59
C VAL A 111 -7.28 -1.92 28.40
N LEU A 112 -8.28 -2.78 28.57
CA LEU A 112 -9.47 -2.45 29.36
C LEU A 112 -9.15 -2.07 30.81
N ARG A 113 -8.18 -2.76 31.44
CA ARG A 113 -7.75 -2.43 32.80
C ARG A 113 -7.05 -1.07 32.86
N LYS A 114 -6.20 -0.76 31.87
CA LYS A 114 -5.51 0.53 31.77
C LYS A 114 -6.49 1.67 31.49
N ASP A 115 -7.45 1.47 30.60
CA ASP A 115 -8.49 2.45 30.29
C ASP A 115 -9.37 2.74 31.50
N LYS A 116 -9.72 1.72 32.29
CA LYS A 116 -10.46 1.92 33.55
C LYS A 116 -9.65 2.75 34.56
N ALA A 117 -8.37 2.43 34.74
CA ALA A 117 -7.50 3.19 35.63
C ALA A 117 -7.33 4.65 35.14
N LEU A 118 -7.19 4.86 33.82
CA LEU A 118 -7.15 6.18 33.21
C LEU A 118 -8.47 6.96 33.40
N ALA A 119 -9.62 6.29 33.31
CA ALA A 119 -10.90 6.92 33.55
C ALA A 119 -11.08 7.33 35.02
N GLU A 120 -10.63 6.50 35.96
CA GLU A 120 -10.65 6.80 37.39
C GLU A 120 -9.76 8.01 37.71
N THR A 121 -8.54 8.09 37.16
CA THR A 121 -7.66 9.26 37.36
C THR A 121 -8.24 10.52 36.73
N ALA A 122 -8.82 10.43 35.53
CA ALA A 122 -9.50 11.55 34.91
C ALA A 122 -10.69 12.05 35.75
N ALA A 123 -11.49 11.14 36.32
CA ALA A 123 -12.60 11.50 37.19
C ALA A 123 -12.12 12.23 38.46
N LEU A 124 -11.05 11.77 39.09
CA LEU A 124 -10.45 12.42 40.26
C LEU A 124 -9.94 13.84 39.93
N LEU A 125 -9.29 14.02 38.77
CA LEU A 125 -8.82 15.34 38.31
C LEU A 125 -9.97 16.31 38.00
N VAL A 126 -11.07 15.80 37.44
CA VAL A 126 -12.27 16.62 37.22
C VAL A 126 -12.90 17.02 38.54
N LEU A 127 -13.00 16.10 39.50
CA LEU A 127 -13.55 16.37 40.82
C LEU A 127 -12.71 17.41 41.58
N SER A 128 -11.38 17.26 41.61
CA SER A 128 -10.50 18.23 42.27
C SER A 128 -10.65 19.62 41.68
N ARG A 129 -10.71 19.73 40.34
CA ARG A 129 -10.92 21.01 39.65
C ARG A 129 -12.27 21.65 39.96
N LYS A 130 -13.35 20.86 40.03
CA LYS A 130 -14.68 21.35 40.42
C LYS A 130 -14.69 21.85 41.86
N LEU A 131 -14.03 21.12 42.77
CA LEU A 131 -13.93 21.49 44.17
C LEU A 131 -13.16 22.80 44.34
N GLU A 132 -12.01 22.97 43.67
CA GLU A 132 -11.27 24.23 43.64
C GLU A 132 -12.11 25.41 43.12
N ALA A 133 -12.96 25.20 42.11
CA ALA A 133 -13.82 26.25 41.56
C ALA A 133 -14.89 26.70 42.56
N VAL A 134 -15.54 25.77 43.28
CA VAL A 134 -16.53 26.09 44.32
C VAL A 134 -15.88 26.92 45.44
N PHE A 135 -14.74 26.47 45.97
CA PHE A 135 -14.06 27.16 47.07
C PHE A 135 -13.42 28.51 46.67
N LYS A 136 -13.17 28.76 45.38
CA LYS A 136 -12.72 30.07 44.87
C LYS A 136 -13.88 31.06 44.75
N ASN A 137 -15.08 30.59 44.38
CA ASN A 137 -16.26 31.43 44.29
C ASN A 137 -16.74 31.88 45.68
N ASP A 138 -16.67 31.02 46.70
CA ASP A 138 -17.03 31.38 48.09
C ASP A 138 -16.10 32.43 48.71
N LYS A 139 -14.86 32.57 48.21
CA LYS A 139 -13.91 33.61 48.65
C LYS A 139 -14.09 34.95 47.92
N GLY A 140 -14.87 34.99 46.84
CA GLY A 140 -15.15 36.21 46.07
C GLY A 140 -16.41 36.97 46.50
N GLU A 141 -17.22 36.41 47.39
CA GLU A 141 -18.44 37.05 47.93
C GLU A 141 -18.26 37.64 49.35
N ALA A 142 -17.02 37.63 49.86
CA ALA A 142 -16.66 38.13 51.19
C ALA A 142 -15.74 39.37 51.16
N GLU A 143 -15.84 40.21 50.12
CA GLU A 143 -15.33 41.60 50.10
C GLU A 143 -16.48 42.61 50.03
#